data_AF-A0A3D1AGF4-F1
#
_entry.id   AF-A0A3D1AGF4-F1
#
_cell.length_a   1.000
_cell.length_b   1.000
_cell.length_c   1.000
_cell.angle_alpha   90.00
_cell.angle_beta   90.00
_cell.angle_gamma   90.00
#
_symmetry.space_group_name_H-M   'P 1'
#
loop_
_entity.id
_entity.type
_entity.pdbx_description
1 polymer ?
#
loop_
_entity_poly.entity_id
_entity_poly.type
_entity_poly.pdbx_seq_one_letter_code
_entity_poly.pdbx_strand_id
1 'polypeptide(L)' 'VEMERYKTGHQLVSAGVISGYDSTPESAIAKLMFLFAHGLPTDEIRKRMNSDIAGEITKNNKFD' A
#
# COMPACT_ATOMS: atom_id res chain seq x y z
N VAL A 1 1.24 3.46 9.02
CA VAL A 1 -0.05 4.19 8.94
C VAL A 1 -1.11 3.24 9.46
N GLU A 2 -1.84 3.65 10.49
CA GLU A 2 -2.85 2.84 11.16
C GLU A 2 -4.25 3.23 10.66
N MET A 3 -4.71 2.65 9.55
CA MET A 3 -5.97 3.02 8.90
C MET A 3 -7.22 2.55 9.67
N GLU A 4 -7.09 1.57 10.57
CA GLU A 4 -8.20 1.01 11.35
C GLU A 4 -8.38 1.69 12.72
N ARG A 5 -7.47 2.59 13.10
CA ARG A 5 -7.51 3.19 14.44
C ARG A 5 -8.66 4.19 14.63
N TYR A 6 -9.11 4.82 13.54
CA TYR A 6 -10.12 5.87 13.58
C TYR A 6 -11.19 5.67 12.50
N LYS A 7 -12.41 6.12 12.81
CA LYS A 7 -13.55 6.09 11.89
C LYS A 7 -13.25 6.72 10.52
N THR A 8 -12.46 7.79 10.50
CA THR A 8 -12.03 8.47 9.27
C THR A 8 -11.13 7.58 8.41
N GLY A 9 -10.22 6.82 9.01
CA GLY A 9 -9.39 5.85 8.31
C GLY A 9 -10.21 4.73 7.67
N HIS A 10 -11.19 4.19 8.40
CA HIS A 10 -12.11 3.19 7.84
C HIS A 10 -12.91 3.71 6.64
N GLN A 11 -13.34 4.98 6.68
CA GLN A 11 -14.03 5.61 5.55
C GLN A 11 -13.13 5.71 4.32
N LEU A 12 -11.85 6.05 4.49
CA LEU A 12 -10.87 6.09 3.40
C LEU A 12 -10.61 4.71 2.80
N VAL A 13 -10.44 3.68 3.63
CA VAL A 13 -10.29 2.29 3.16
C VAL A 13 -11.53 1.85 2.38
N SER A 14 -12.72 2.17 2.89
CA SER A 14 -14.00 1.88 2.22
C SER A 14 -14.16 2.62 0.88
N ALA A 15 -13.53 3.77 0.73
CA ALA A 15 -13.46 4.53 -0.53
C ALA A 15 -12.35 4.02 -1.49
N GLY A 16 -11.60 2.99 -1.12
CA GLY A 16 -10.56 2.37 -1.96
C GLY A 16 -9.15 2.94 -1.78
N VAL A 17 -8.90 3.72 -0.72
CA VAL A 17 -7.56 4.22 -0.39
C VAL A 17 -6.67 3.08 0.10
N ILE A 18 -5.43 3.07 -0.40
CA ILE A 18 -4.41 2.09 -0.02
C ILE A 18 -3.58 2.63 1.16
N SER A 19 -3.33 1.79 2.16
CA SER A 19 -2.44 2.14 3.28
C SER A 19 -0.98 2.20 2.81
N GLY A 20 -0.26 3.22 3.24
CA GLY A 20 1.21 3.30 3.06
C GLY A 20 2.02 2.49 4.06
N TYR A 21 1.36 1.85 5.05
CA TYR A 21 2.02 1.09 6.14
C TYR A 21 3.14 1.91 6.79
N ASP A 22 4.28 1.31 7.08
CA ASP A 22 5.50 1.92 7.62
C ASP A 22 6.44 2.47 6.54
N SER A 23 6.01 2.53 5.27
CA SER A 23 6.81 3.11 4.20
C SER A 23 7.03 4.61 4.37
N THR A 24 8.13 5.11 3.82
CA THR A 24 8.28 6.56 3.62
C THR A 24 7.40 7.03 2.46
N PRO A 25 6.91 8.28 2.47
CA PRO A 25 6.12 8.84 1.37
C PRO A 25 6.86 8.77 0.02
N GLU A 26 8.17 9.01 0.01
CA GLU A 26 9.02 8.96 -1.18
C GLU A 26 9.07 7.55 -1.76
N SER A 27 9.21 6.53 -0.91
CA SER A 27 9.23 5.13 -1.33
C SER A 27 7.87 4.70 -1.90
N ALA A 28 6.76 5.10 -1.26
CA ALA A 28 5.42 4.83 -1.75
C ALA A 28 5.17 5.45 -3.15
N ILE A 29 5.60 6.70 -3.36
CA ILE A 29 5.48 7.38 -4.67
C ILE A 29 6.36 6.68 -5.71
N ALA A 30 7.62 6.37 -5.38
CA ALA A 30 8.54 5.70 -6.30
C ALA A 30 8.02 4.32 -6.73
N LYS A 31 7.51 3.53 -5.77
CA LYS A 31 6.87 2.24 -6.03
C LYS A 31 5.64 2.39 -6.93
N LEU A 32 4.80 3.37 -6.67
CA LEU A 32 3.61 3.62 -7.49
C LEU A 32 3.98 3.97 -8.94
N MET A 33 4.94 4.89 -9.13
CA MET A 33 5.47 5.24 -10.45
C MET A 33 6.06 4.03 -11.17
N PHE A 34 6.86 3.23 -10.47
CA PHE A 34 7.44 1.99 -10.98
C PHE A 34 6.36 1.03 -11.48
N LEU A 35 5.32 0.77 -10.68
CA LEU A 35 4.23 -0.16 -11.05
C LEU A 35 3.43 0.34 -12.25
N PHE A 36 3.14 1.64 -12.33
CA PHE A 36 2.46 2.23 -13.50
C PHE A 36 3.32 2.16 -14.77
N ALA A 37 4.63 2.37 -14.67
CA ALA A 37 5.54 2.27 -15.79
C ALA A 37 5.58 0.85 -16.41
N HIS A 38 5.20 -0.18 -15.65
CA HIS A 38 5.09 -1.56 -16.14
C HIS A 38 3.75 -1.86 -16.83
N GLY A 39 2.86 -0.88 -16.98
CA GLY A 39 1.57 -1.05 -17.68
C GLY A 39 0.62 -2.03 -17.00
N LEU A 40 0.77 -2.23 -15.69
CA LEU A 40 -0.04 -3.19 -14.94
C LEU A 40 -1.49 -2.71 -14.81
N PRO A 41 -2.47 -3.62 -14.82
CA PRO A 41 -3.85 -3.26 -14.53
C PRO A 41 -3.98 -2.74 -13.09
N THR A 42 -4.92 -1.82 -12.86
CA THR A 42 -5.08 -1.12 -11.58
C THR A 42 -5.26 -2.08 -10.40
N ASP A 43 -5.92 -3.23 -10.58
CA ASP A 43 -6.10 -4.23 -9.53
C ASP A 43 -4.78 -4.90 -9.13
N GLU A 44 -3.89 -5.14 -10.09
CA GLU A 44 -2.55 -5.67 -9.83
C GLU A 44 -1.66 -4.59 -9.19
N ILE A 45 -1.78 -3.33 -9.60
CA ILE A 45 -1.12 -2.21 -8.92
C ILE A 45 -1.57 -2.14 -7.47
N ARG A 46 -2.88 -2.22 -7.19
CA ARG A 46 -3.41 -2.21 -5.83
C ARG A 46 -2.85 -3.36 -5.00
N LYS A 47 -2.80 -4.57 -5.57
CA LYS A 47 -2.22 -5.74 -4.91
C LYS A 47 -0.74 -5.53 -4.60
N ARG A 48 0.04 -5.04 -5.56
CA ARG A 48 1.49 -4.82 -5.42
C ARG A 48 1.84 -3.67 -4.50
N MET A 49 1.04 -2.60 -4.47
CA MET A 49 1.20 -1.53 -3.48
C MET A 49 1.04 -2.06 -2.05
N ASN A 50 0.19 -3.07 -1.85
CA ASN A 50 0.00 -3.77 -0.58
C ASN A 50 0.95 -4.97 -0.36
N SER A 51 2.00 -5.19 -1.17
CA SER A 51 2.98 -6.27 -0.96
C SER A 51 4.39 -5.71 -0.83
N ASP A 52 5.24 -6.31 -0.01
CA ASP A 52 6.66 -5.95 0.02
C ASP A 52 7.35 -6.39 -1.29
N ILE A 53 8.13 -5.50 -1.91
CA ILE A 53 8.86 -5.76 -3.16
C ILE A 53 10.37 -5.67 -2.95
N ALA A 54 10.81 -4.71 -2.13
CA ALA A 54 12.21 -4.36 -1.93
C ALA A 54 12.54 -3.94 -0.49
N GLY A 55 11.71 -4.34 0.49
CA GLY A 55 11.83 -3.98 1.90
C GLY A 55 11.16 -2.65 2.25
N GLU A 56 10.27 -2.13 1.41
CA GLU A 56 9.68 -0.81 1.59
C GLU A 56 8.50 -0.77 2.57
N ILE A 57 7.94 -1.92 2.92
CA ILE A 57 6.91 -2.08 3.95
C ILE A 57 7.17 -3.33 4.76
N THR A 58 6.91 -3.27 6.07
CA THR A 58 6.92 -4.43 6.95
C THR A 58 5.52 -5.03 7.03
N LYS A 59 5.36 -6.25 6.52
CA LYS A 59 4.22 -7.08 6.88
C LYS A 59 4.56 -7.88 8.13
N ASN A 60 3.77 -7.75 9.19
CA ASN A 60 3.85 -8.63 10.35
C ASN A 60 3.54 -10.06 9.89
N ASN A 61 4.58 -10.83 9.60
CA ASN A 61 4.49 -12.23 9.19
C ASN A 61 4.24 -13.16 10.38
N LYS A 62 3.39 -12.73 11.33
CA LYS A 62 3.04 -13.54 12.49
C LYS A 62 1.79 -14.36 12.17
N PHE A 63 2.05 -15.49 11.51
CA PHE A 63 1.17 -16.66 11.35
C PHE A 63 -0.19 -16.34 10.71
N ASP A 64 -0.34 -16.71 9.43
CA ASP A 64 -1.65 -17.05 8.86
C ASP A 64 -2.43 -18.03 9.77
#